data_AF-A0A4Y2K594-F1
#
_entry.id   AF-A0A4Y2K594-F1
#
_cell.length_a   1.000
_cell.length_b   1.000
_cell.length_c   1.000
_cell.angle_alpha   90.00
_cell.angle_beta   90.00
_cell.angle_gamma   90.00
#
_symmetry.space_group_name_H-M   'P 1'
#
loop_
_entity.id
_entity.type
_entity.pdbx_description
1 polymer ?
#
loop_
_entity_poly.entity_id
_entity_poly.type
_entity_poly.pdbx_seq_one_letter_code
_entity_poly.pdbx_strand_id
1 'polypeptide(L)'
;MSRYKPKLDHYSLVWSGSLENGVTTHLFSSLVTIQNHEPEEPTPMTCAVCNKPATLRCKQCAKVAYCDTVCAKNYWHERHKMECKMMLSNI
;
A
#
# COMPACT_ATOMS: atom_id res chain seq x y z
N MET A 1 -9.75 -14.14 -25.57
CA MET A 1 -9.59 -13.10 -24.53
C MET A 1 -9.27 -13.81 -23.22
N SER A 2 -8.12 -13.49 -22.64
CA SER A 2 -7.35 -14.34 -21.73
C SER A 2 -8.04 -14.63 -20.40
N ARG A 3 -8.22 -15.92 -20.09
CA ARG A 3 -8.49 -16.41 -18.74
C ARG A 3 -7.19 -16.35 -17.94
N TYR A 4 -7.11 -15.46 -16.97
CA TYR A 4 -6.00 -15.39 -16.02
C TYR A 4 -6.01 -16.66 -15.15
N LYS A 5 -4.97 -17.49 -15.29
CA LYS A 5 -4.68 -18.62 -14.39
C LYS A 5 -3.50 -18.21 -13.51
N PRO A 6 -3.65 -18.13 -12.18
CA PRO A 6 -2.51 -17.91 -11.30
C PRO A 6 -1.57 -19.12 -11.38
N LYS A 7 -0.29 -18.87 -11.68
CA LYS A 7 0.77 -19.88 -11.65
C LYS A 7 1.13 -20.14 -10.19
N LEU A 8 0.77 -21.33 -9.73
CA LEU A 8 1.24 -21.95 -8.50
C LEU A 8 2.62 -22.56 -8.82
N ASP A 9 3.71 -21.93 -8.40
CA ASP A 9 4.97 -22.64 -8.27
C ASP A 9 5.36 -22.71 -6.78
N HIS A 10 5.15 -23.91 -6.25
CA HIS A 10 5.61 -24.34 -4.96
C HIS A 10 7.02 -24.89 -5.17
N TYR A 11 8.05 -24.04 -5.13
CA TYR A 11 9.43 -24.50 -5.11
C TYR A 11 9.79 -24.98 -3.70
N SER A 12 9.23 -26.13 -3.32
CA SER A 12 9.75 -26.94 -2.22
C SER A 12 10.92 -27.77 -2.72
N LEU A 13 12.13 -27.30 -2.46
CA LEU A 13 13.31 -28.16 -2.37
C LEU A 13 14.13 -27.73 -1.15
N VAL A 14 13.62 -28.01 0.05
CA VAL A 14 14.50 -28.21 1.21
C VAL A 14 14.88 -29.69 1.17
N TRP A 15 16.04 -29.99 0.60
CA TRP A 15 16.69 -31.27 0.84
C TRP A 15 17.03 -31.36 2.32
N SER A 16 16.33 -32.23 3.05
CA SER A 16 16.67 -32.61 4.41
C SER A 16 17.94 -33.47 4.39
N GLY A 17 19.10 -32.81 4.32
CA GLY A 17 20.37 -33.42 4.66
C GLY A 17 20.51 -33.50 6.18
N SER A 18 20.42 -34.72 6.70
CA SER A 18 20.73 -35.03 8.10
C SER A 18 22.23 -34.81 8.32
N LEU A 19 22.61 -33.86 9.17
CA LEU A 19 23.91 -33.87 9.82
C LEU A 19 23.66 -33.98 11.32
N GLU A 20 23.67 -35.23 11.77
CA GLU A 20 24.09 -35.59 13.12
C GLU A 20 25.34 -34.79 13.48
N ASN A 21 25.27 -34.04 14.58
CA ASN A 21 26.35 -33.75 15.54
C ASN A 21 25.97 -32.51 16.36
N GLY A 22 25.75 -32.72 17.65
CA GLY A 22 25.38 -31.68 18.60
C GLY A 22 26.42 -30.57 18.67
N VAL A 23 25.97 -29.35 18.42
CA VAL A 23 26.67 -28.12 18.83
C VAL A 23 25.85 -27.51 19.95
N THR A 24 26.32 -27.70 21.18
CA THR A 24 25.90 -26.88 22.31
C THR A 24 26.54 -25.51 22.15
N THR A 25 25.77 -24.48 21.81
CA THR A 25 26.21 -23.11 21.98
C THR A 25 25.03 -22.26 22.44
N HIS A 26 24.95 -22.13 23.76
CA HIS A 26 24.52 -20.97 24.52
C HIS A 26 23.60 -19.95 23.81
N LEU A 27 22.36 -19.91 24.29
CA LEU A 27 21.60 -18.68 24.58
C LEU A 27 21.71 -17.55 23.53
N PHE A 28 20.89 -17.62 22.49
CA PHE A 28 20.35 -16.41 21.85
C PHE A 28 18.89 -16.31 22.26
N SER A 29 18.70 -15.78 23.47
CA SER A 29 17.43 -15.21 23.90
C SER A 29 17.21 -13.94 23.10
N SER A 30 16.63 -14.08 21.93
CA SER A 30 16.00 -12.98 21.23
C SER A 30 14.76 -13.57 20.60
N LEU A 31 13.67 -13.51 21.37
CA LEU A 31 12.32 -13.65 20.86
C LEU A 31 12.22 -12.73 19.64
N VAL A 32 12.33 -13.33 18.45
CA VAL A 32 11.90 -12.68 17.22
C VAL A 32 10.39 -12.58 17.36
N THR A 33 9.92 -11.45 17.87
CA THR A 33 8.50 -11.12 17.82
C THR A 33 8.19 -10.92 16.35
N ILE A 34 7.69 -11.97 15.70
CA ILE A 34 6.96 -11.84 14.44
C ILE A 34 5.74 -11.00 14.78
N GLN A 35 5.84 -9.68 14.59
CA GLN A 35 4.67 -8.82 14.58
C GLN A 35 3.86 -9.22 13.36
N ASN A 36 2.77 -9.94 13.60
CA ASN A 36 1.69 -10.09 12.63
C ASN A 36 1.19 -8.67 12.32
N HIS A 37 1.72 -8.06 11.26
CA HIS A 37 1.13 -6.86 10.70
C HIS A 37 -0.18 -7.29 10.03
N GLU A 38 -1.29 -6.99 10.71
CA GLU A 38 -2.61 -6.87 10.10
C GLU A 38 -2.48 -6.00 8.84
N PRO A 39 -3.11 -6.36 7.70
CA PRO A 39 -3.09 -5.48 6.53
C PRO A 39 -3.74 -4.16 6.95
N GLU A 40 -2.93 -3.11 7.11
CA GLU A 40 -3.43 -1.78 7.41
C GLU A 40 -4.33 -1.35 6.26
N GLU A 41 -5.64 -1.41 6.51
CA GLU A 41 -6.65 -0.92 5.59
C GLU A 41 -6.30 0.53 5.23
N PRO A 42 -6.12 0.85 3.94
CA PRO A 42 -5.72 2.19 3.53
C PRO A 42 -6.79 3.17 4.01
N THR A 43 -6.40 4.14 4.83
CA THR A 43 -7.33 5.10 5.42
C THR A 43 -8.22 5.71 4.31
N PRO A 44 -9.55 5.55 4.41
CA PRO A 44 -10.44 5.96 3.35
C PRO A 44 -10.44 7.48 3.26
N MET A 45 -9.85 8.01 2.18
CA MET A 45 -9.90 9.43 1.89
C MET A 45 -11.31 9.83 1.46
N THR A 46 -11.73 11.05 1.79
CA THR A 46 -13.02 11.62 1.40
C THR A 46 -12.87 12.60 0.25
N CYS A 47 -13.94 12.78 -0.52
CA CYS A 47 -13.97 13.70 -1.63
C CYS A 47 -13.96 15.14 -1.13
N ALA A 48 -13.00 15.95 -1.61
CA ALA A 48 -12.88 17.37 -1.24
C ALA A 48 -14.06 18.26 -1.67
N VAL A 49 -14.98 17.75 -2.50
CA VAL A 49 -16.14 18.50 -3.00
C VAL A 49 -17.42 18.12 -2.24
N CYS A 50 -17.70 16.83 -2.13
CA CYS A 50 -18.98 16.33 -1.64
C CYS A 50 -18.87 15.41 -0.41
N ASN A 51 -17.67 15.22 0.14
CA ASN A 51 -17.36 14.41 1.33
C ASN A 51 -17.73 12.92 1.25
N LYS A 52 -18.14 12.41 0.08
CA LYS A 52 -18.32 10.97 -0.19
C LYS A 52 -16.97 10.24 -0.17
N PRO A 53 -16.94 8.91 0.02
CA PRO A 53 -15.70 8.13 -0.08
C PRO A 53 -15.02 8.38 -1.43
N ALA A 54 -13.74 8.71 -1.40
CA ALA A 54 -12.95 8.99 -2.57
C ALA A 54 -12.31 7.70 -3.11
N THR A 55 -12.43 7.50 -4.41
CA THR A 55 -11.86 6.35 -5.13
C THR A 55 -10.66 6.76 -5.97
N LEU A 56 -10.45 8.06 -6.16
CA LEU A 56 -9.40 8.63 -6.99
C LEU A 56 -8.70 9.78 -6.27
N ARG A 57 -7.42 9.93 -6.58
CA ARG A 57 -6.52 10.93 -5.99
C ARG A 57 -5.90 11.76 -7.10
N CYS A 58 -5.58 13.02 -6.79
CA CYS A 58 -4.84 13.87 -7.71
C CYS A 58 -3.48 13.22 -8.03
N LYS A 59 -3.19 12.98 -9.32
CA LYS A 59 -1.93 12.32 -9.73
C LYS A 59 -0.68 13.17 -9.47
N GLN A 60 -0.84 14.49 -9.37
CA GLN A 60 0.25 15.40 -9.12
C GLN A 60 0.55 15.48 -7.62
N CYS A 61 -0.36 16.02 -6.82
CA CYS A 61 -0.07 16.26 -5.41
C CYS A 61 -0.34 15.04 -4.51
N ALA A 62 -1.17 14.07 -4.94
CA ALA A 62 -1.67 12.93 -4.16
C ALA A 62 -2.37 13.26 -2.82
N LYS A 63 -2.41 14.53 -2.40
CA LYS A 63 -2.96 15.03 -1.13
C LYS A 63 -4.47 15.24 -1.16
N VAL A 64 -5.07 15.40 -2.34
CA VAL A 64 -6.51 15.62 -2.50
C VAL A 64 -7.14 14.46 -3.24
N ALA A 65 -8.30 14.03 -2.74
CA ALA A 65 -9.05 12.90 -3.27
C ALA A 65 -10.47 13.31 -3.71
N TYR A 66 -11.03 12.55 -4.64
CA TYR A 66 -12.35 12.77 -5.24
C TYR A 66 -13.12 11.46 -5.34
N CYS A 67 -14.45 11.53 -5.33
CA CYS A 67 -15.30 10.37 -5.57
C CYS A 67 -15.36 10.01 -7.05
N ASP A 68 -15.23 10.98 -7.95
CA ASP A 68 -15.36 10.80 -9.39
C ASP A 68 -14.69 11.95 -10.18
N THR A 69 -14.58 11.78 -11.50
CA THR A 69 -13.89 12.72 -12.38
C THR A 69 -14.61 14.06 -12.56
N VAL A 70 -15.94 14.13 -12.35
CA VAL A 70 -16.71 15.37 -12.39
C VAL A 70 -16.34 16.24 -11.20
N CYS A 71 -16.34 15.68 -9.99
CA CYS A 71 -15.87 16.39 -8.79
C CYS A 71 -14.42 16.86 -8.94
N ALA A 72 -13.54 16.00 -9.50
CA ALA A 72 -12.16 16.37 -9.75
C ALA A 72 -12.02 17.54 -10.73
N LYS A 73 -12.76 17.53 -11.86
CA LYS A 73 -12.73 18.61 -12.86
C LYS A 73 -13.30 19.92 -12.33
N ASN A 74 -14.48 19.88 -11.71
CA ASN A 74 -15.10 21.09 -11.17
C ASN A 74 -14.18 21.75 -10.14
N TYR A 75 -13.64 20.97 -9.20
CA TYR A 75 -12.72 21.47 -8.18
C TYR A 75 -11.38 21.93 -8.78
N TRP A 76 -10.91 21.30 -9.86
CA TRP A 76 -9.72 21.71 -10.62
C TRP A 76 -9.84 23.11 -11.19
N HIS A 77 -10.96 23.40 -11.86
CA HIS A 77 -11.20 24.70 -12.47
C HIS A 77 -11.45 25.80 -11.43
N GLU A 78 -12.09 25.48 -10.29
CA GLU A 78 -12.37 26.46 -9.24
C GLU A 78 -11.13 26.90 -8.48
N ARG A 79 -10.34 25.95 -7.96
CA ARG A 79 -9.26 26.30 -7.02
C ARG A 79 -8.09 25.32 -6.98
N HIS A 80 -8.30 24.03 -7.29
CA HIS A 80 -7.26 23.03 -7.08
C HIS A 80 -6.02 23.27 -7.94
N LYS A 81 -6.13 23.90 -9.11
CA LYS A 81 -4.97 24.18 -9.97
C LYS A 81 -3.89 25.00 -9.24
N MET A 82 -4.28 25.95 -8.39
CA MET A 82 -3.35 26.77 -7.62
C MET A 82 -2.91 26.04 -6.34
N GLU A 83 -3.87 25.44 -5.61
CA GLU A 83 -3.58 24.66 -4.40
C GLU A 83 -2.64 23.49 -4.67
N CYS A 84 -2.82 22.79 -5.80
CA CYS A 84 -1.99 21.65 -6.20
C CYS A 84 -0.52 22.04 -6.37
N LYS A 85 -0.23 23.26 -6.86
CA LYS A 85 1.15 23.76 -6.95
C LYS A 85 1.75 24.04 -5.58
N MET A 86 0.99 24.68 -4.69
CA MET A 86 1.43 24.96 -3.31
C MET A 86 1.64 23.67 -2.51
N MET A 87 0.78 22.68 -2.75
CA MET A 87 0.85 21.37 -2.10
C MET A 87 2.11 20.58 -2.50
N LEU A 88 2.65 20.84 -3.69
CA LEU A 88 3.88 20.23 -4.20
C LEU A 88 5.15 20.93 -3.71
N SER A 89 5.09 22.22 -3.36
CA SER A 89 6.28 22.99 -2.95
C SER A 89 6.70 22.80 -1.49
N ASN A 90 5.92 22.07 -0.69
CA ASN A 90 6.19 21.83 0.73
C ASN A 90 6.70 20.39 0.99
N ILE A 91 7.43 19.81 0.04
CA ILE A 91 8.15 18.52 0.13
C ILE A 91 9.61 18.82 -0.22
#